data_AF-A0AAW9ED40-F1
#
_entry.id   AF-A0AAW9ED40-F1
#
_cell.length_a   1.000
_cell.length_b   1.000
_cell.length_c   1.000
_cell.angle_alpha   90.00
_cell.angle_beta   90.00
_cell.angle_gamma   90.00
#
_symmetry.space_group_name_H-M   'P 1'
#
loop_
_entity.id
_entity.type
_entity.pdbx_description
1 polymer ?
#
loop_
_entity_poly.entity_id
_entity_poly.type
_entity_poly.pdbx_seq_one_letter_code
_entity_poly.pdbx_strand_id
1 'polypeptide(L)'
;LQYIVGKQVVAERLRKLMTLGTLFFILGLAGFMLAGDNLIFWAMAIAIFTFGELIYAPGEYMMIDNIAPLGMKASYFSAQSLG
;
A
#
# COMPACT_ATOMS: atom_id res chain seq x y z
N LEU A 1 -8.71 -28.09 -2.96
CA LEU A 1 -8.16 -27.67 -1.65
C LEU A 1 -6.90 -26.81 -1.77
N GLN A 2 -5.86 -27.22 -2.52
CA GLN A 2 -4.61 -26.45 -2.66
C GLN A 2 -4.79 -25.02 -3.22
N TYR A 3 -5.73 -24.81 -4.17
CA TYR A 3 -5.98 -23.48 -4.75
C TYR A 3 -6.54 -22.46 -3.75
N ILE A 4 -7.41 -22.90 -2.84
CA ILE A 4 -8.05 -22.02 -1.85
C ILE A 4 -7.04 -21.62 -0.76
N VAL A 5 -6.27 -22.60 -0.28
CA VAL A 5 -5.22 -22.37 0.73
C VAL A 5 -4.13 -21.46 0.17
N GLY A 6 -3.69 -21.68 -1.08
CA GLY A 6 -2.73 -20.79 -1.75
C GLY A 6 -3.25 -19.36 -1.90
N LYS A 7 -4.54 -19.19 -2.25
CA LYS A 7 -5.17 -17.87 -2.38
C LYS A 7 -5.24 -17.12 -1.03
N GLN A 8 -5.53 -17.82 0.06
CA GLN A 8 -5.58 -17.23 1.40
C GLN A 8 -4.19 -16.80 1.90
N VAL A 9 -3.16 -17.60 1.66
CA VAL A 9 -1.77 -17.26 2.05
C VAL A 9 -1.26 -16.03 1.31
N VAL A 10 -1.60 -15.88 0.02
CA VAL A 10 -1.27 -14.67 -0.77
C VAL A 10 -2.04 -13.45 -0.26
N ALA A 11 -3.35 -13.60 0.05
CA ALA A 11 -4.17 -12.53 0.61
C ALA A 11 -3.66 -12.02 1.97
N GLU A 12 -3.24 -12.92 2.84
CA GLU A 12 -2.72 -12.58 4.17
C GLU A 12 -1.38 -11.85 4.08
N ARG A 13 -0.48 -12.31 3.20
CA ARG A 13 0.79 -11.63 2.93
C ARG A 13 0.55 -10.22 2.38
N LEU A 14 -0.45 -10.06 1.52
CA LEU A 14 -0.86 -8.77 0.98
C LEU A 14 -1.34 -7.80 2.06
N ARG A 15 -2.23 -8.26 2.95
CA ARG A 15 -2.73 -7.45 4.07
C ARG A 15 -1.59 -7.00 4.97
N LYS A 16 -0.62 -7.87 5.24
CA LYS A 16 0.59 -7.53 6.01
C LYS A 16 1.44 -6.46 5.30
N LEU A 17 1.62 -6.56 4.00
CA LEU A 17 2.31 -5.55 3.18
C LEU A 17 1.60 -4.19 3.22
N MET A 18 0.27 -4.18 3.07
CA MET A 18 -0.53 -2.96 3.13
C MET A 18 -0.44 -2.30 4.51
N THR A 19 -0.55 -3.08 5.59
CA THR A 19 -0.39 -2.56 6.96
C THR A 19 1.00 -1.98 7.20
N LEU A 20 2.03 -2.57 6.58
CA LEU A 20 3.40 -2.05 6.66
C LEU A 20 3.52 -0.70 5.94
N GLY A 21 2.97 -0.58 4.72
CA GLY A 21 2.92 0.69 3.99
C GLY A 21 2.20 1.80 4.76
N THR A 22 1.06 1.48 5.39
CA THR A 22 0.33 2.43 6.24
C THR A 22 1.15 2.88 7.45
N LEU A 23 1.93 1.99 8.06
CA LEU A 23 2.83 2.37 9.15
C LEU A 23 3.91 3.37 8.68
N PHE A 24 4.49 3.15 7.50
CA PHE A 24 5.43 4.11 6.91
C PHE A 24 4.78 5.47 6.65
N PHE A 25 3.53 5.51 6.19
CA PHE A 25 2.79 6.76 6.05
C PHE A 25 2.55 7.47 7.38
N ILE A 26 2.13 6.75 8.42
CA ILE A 26 1.92 7.33 9.75
C ILE A 26 3.23 7.91 10.28
N LEU A 27 4.34 7.18 10.12
CA LEU A 27 5.67 7.65 10.53
C LEU A 27 6.14 8.86 9.72
N GLY A 28 5.91 8.88 8.40
CA GLY A 28 6.21 10.02 7.54
C GLY A 28 5.40 11.26 7.94
N LEU A 29 4.10 11.11 8.16
CA LEU A 29 3.21 12.19 8.61
C LEU A 29 3.58 12.71 10.01
N ALA A 30 3.90 11.81 10.95
CA ALA A 30 4.41 12.21 12.25
C ALA A 30 5.75 12.96 12.13
N GLY A 31 6.64 12.49 11.23
CA GLY A 31 7.88 13.16 10.89
C GLY A 31 7.66 14.58 10.36
N PHE A 32 6.67 14.77 9.47
CA PHE A 32 6.30 16.09 8.98
C PHE A 32 5.76 17.01 10.07
N MET A 33 4.91 16.49 10.98
CA MET A 33 4.39 17.25 12.10
C MET A 33 5.49 17.72 13.07
N LEU A 34 6.54 16.91 13.25
CA LEU A 34 7.66 17.22 14.14
C LEU A 34 8.78 18.04 13.48
N ALA A 35 8.83 18.08 12.14
CA ALA A 35 9.91 18.73 11.40
C ALA A 35 9.96 20.25 11.62
N GLY A 36 8.81 20.92 11.78
CA GLY A 36 8.75 22.38 11.91
C GLY A 36 9.49 23.07 10.75
N ASP A 37 10.45 23.94 11.08
CA ASP A 37 11.30 24.63 10.09
C ASP A 37 12.60 23.87 9.74
N ASN A 38 12.81 22.66 10.29
CA ASN A 38 14.03 21.91 10.07
C ASN A 38 13.97 21.09 8.78
N LEU A 39 14.66 21.59 7.76
CA LEU A 39 14.70 20.99 6.42
C LEU A 39 15.24 19.55 6.39
N ILE A 40 16.16 19.20 7.29
CA ILE A 40 16.76 17.86 7.32
C ILE A 40 15.75 16.83 7.85
N PHE A 41 15.04 17.19 8.92
CA PHE A 41 13.96 16.33 9.44
C PHE A 41 12.82 16.20 8.45
N TRP A 42 12.47 17.29 7.77
CA TRP A 42 11.48 17.28 6.70
C TRP A 42 11.89 16.36 5.54
N ALA A 43 13.16 16.42 5.11
CA ALA A 43 13.68 15.54 4.05
C ALA A 43 13.68 14.06 4.46
N MET A 44 14.01 13.74 5.72
CA MET A 44 13.90 12.36 6.22
C MET A 44 12.44 11.88 6.26
N ALA A 45 11.51 12.75 6.66
CA ALA A 45 10.09 12.42 6.68
C ALA A 45 9.56 12.10 5.26
N ILE A 46 9.98 12.85 4.24
CA ILE A 46 9.68 12.53 2.83
C ILE A 46 10.22 11.17 2.45
N ALA A 47 11.49 10.88 2.74
CA ALA A 47 12.07 9.60 2.37
C ALA A 47 11.26 8.43 2.93
N ILE A 48 10.89 8.49 4.22
CA ILE A 48 10.06 7.49 4.90
C ILE A 48 8.67 7.41 4.24
N PHE A 49 8.06 8.54 3.94
CA PHE A 49 6.75 8.60 3.28
C PHE A 49 6.79 7.97 1.89
N THR A 50 7.80 8.28 1.07
CA THR A 50 8.01 7.71 -0.27
C THR A 50 8.25 6.20 -0.24
N PHE A 51 8.94 5.68 0.79
CA PHE A 51 9.03 4.23 0.99
C PHE A 51 7.66 3.60 1.27
N GLY A 52 6.79 4.30 2.01
CA GLY A 52 5.38 3.92 2.18
C GLY A 52 4.66 3.81 0.83
N GLU A 53 4.77 4.82 -0.03
CA GLU A 53 4.17 4.83 -1.38
C GLU A 53 4.68 3.67 -2.24
N LEU A 54 5.99 3.41 -2.21
CA LEU A 54 6.61 2.34 -3.00
C LEU A 54 6.06 0.96 -2.63
N ILE A 55 5.72 0.73 -1.36
CA ILE A 55 5.11 -0.52 -0.89
C ILE A 55 3.60 -0.52 -1.17
N TYR A 56 2.94 0.62 -1.00
CA TYR A 56 1.49 0.74 -1.08
C TYR A 56 0.99 0.61 -2.53
N ALA A 57 1.67 1.24 -3.50
CA ALA A 57 1.31 1.20 -4.92
C ALA A 57 1.15 -0.23 -5.48
N PRO A 58 2.13 -1.15 -5.37
CA PRO A 58 1.95 -2.53 -5.84
C PRO A 58 0.93 -3.32 -4.99
N GLY A 59 0.83 -3.03 -3.68
CA GLY A 59 -0.08 -3.72 -2.78
C GLY A 59 -1.56 -3.47 -3.14
N GLU A 60 -1.88 -2.25 -3.52
CA GLU A 60 -3.22 -1.85 -3.95
C GLU A 60 -3.66 -2.58 -5.23
N TYR A 61 -2.81 -2.64 -6.25
CA TYR A 61 -3.11 -3.38 -7.49
C TYR A 61 -3.31 -4.88 -7.21
N MET A 62 -2.51 -5.46 -6.32
CA MET A 62 -2.63 -6.86 -5.95
C MET A 62 -3.89 -7.15 -5.11
N MET A 63 -4.41 -6.19 -4.33
CA MET A 63 -5.67 -6.35 -3.58
C MET A 63 -6.84 -6.49 -4.53
N ILE A 64 -6.89 -5.63 -5.56
CA ILE A 64 -7.92 -5.67 -6.59
C ILE A 64 -7.87 -7.00 -7.33
N ASP A 65 -6.68 -7.44 -7.69
CA ASP A 65 -6.48 -8.70 -8.41
C ASP A 65 -6.94 -9.94 -7.60
N ASN A 66 -6.97 -9.83 -6.27
CA ASN A 66 -7.42 -10.89 -5.37
C ASN A 66 -8.95 -10.90 -5.18
N ILE A 67 -9.58 -9.73 -5.21
CA ILE A 67 -11.04 -9.54 -5.02
C ILE A 67 -11.79 -9.74 -6.34
N ALA A 68 -11.21 -9.34 -7.48
CA ALA A 68 -11.90 -9.34 -8.78
C ALA A 68 -12.17 -10.77 -9.32
N PRO A 69 -13.43 -11.08 -9.72
CA PRO A 69 -13.77 -12.31 -10.43
C PRO A 69 -13.09 -12.40 -11.81
N LEU A 70 -12.84 -13.63 -12.28
CA LEU A 70 -12.30 -13.89 -13.62
C LEU A 70 -13.17 -13.20 -14.68
N GLY A 71 -12.58 -12.31 -15.48
CA GLY A 71 -13.26 -11.54 -16.54
C GLY A 71 -13.71 -10.12 -16.15
N MET A 72 -13.68 -9.74 -14.86
CA MET A 72 -14.09 -8.39 -14.41
C MET A 72 -12.93 -7.50 -13.93
N LYS A 73 -11.69 -8.01 -13.97
CA LYS A 73 -10.48 -7.32 -13.51
C LYS A 73 -10.32 -5.91 -14.11
N ALA A 74 -10.56 -5.78 -15.42
CA ALA A 74 -10.46 -4.50 -16.14
C ALA A 74 -11.41 -3.41 -15.61
N SER A 75 -12.62 -3.79 -15.18
CA SER A 75 -13.61 -2.84 -14.61
C SER A 75 -13.25 -2.42 -13.19
N TYR A 76 -12.58 -3.30 -12.42
CA TYR A 76 -12.12 -2.96 -11.06
C TYR A 76 -10.85 -2.10 -11.09
N PHE A 77 -9.91 -2.36 -12.01
CA PHE A 77 -8.73 -1.50 -12.20
C PHE A 77 -9.09 -0.09 -12.68
N SER A 78 -10.10 0.04 -13.55
CA SER A 78 -10.57 1.35 -14.02
C SER A 78 -11.32 2.13 -12.93
N ALA A 79 -12.09 1.46 -12.07
CA ALA A 79 -12.68 2.11 -10.90
C ALA A 79 -11.62 2.60 -9.90
N GLN A 80 -10.52 1.87 -9.74
CA GLN A 80 -9.42 2.27 -8.87
C GLN A 80 -8.61 3.45 -9.40
N SER A 81 -8.34 3.51 -10.71
CA SER A 81 -7.60 4.65 -11.30
C SER A 81 -8.37 5.96 -11.30
N LEU A 82 -9.68 5.91 -11.04
CA LEU A 82 -10.57 7.08 -10.98
C LEU A 82 -10.68 7.69 -9.58
N GLY A 83 -10.20 6.98 -8.55
CA GLY A 83 -10.18 7.44 -7.16
C GLY A 83 -8.99 8.32 -6.84
#